data_AF-A0A2S5Y5S0-F1
#
_entry.id   AF-A0A2S5Y5S0-F1
#
_cell.length_a   1.000
_cell.length_b   1.000
_cell.length_c   1.000
_cell.angle_alpha   90.00
_cell.angle_beta   90.00
_cell.angle_gamma   90.00
#
_symmetry.space_group_name_H-M   'P 1'
#
loop_
_entity.id
_entity.type
_entity.pdbx_description
1 polymer ?
#
loop_
_entity_poly.entity_id
_entity_poly.type
_entity_poly.pdbx_seq_one_letter_code
_entity_poly.pdbx_strand_id
1 'polypeptide(L)'
;MLTEYRLYDEFAAGLQFPYYFGENRAAFDECISDFGEQEVGNGVSVTITDSDLILRDDSAKPFSWFVRSLRTAGEIWGEKIDEKQFWDRDAKPFILTLFSEEDDFPTVKSQWGAYGVDVIEAPTPPSSLYSE
;
A
#
# COMPACT_ATOMS: atom_id res chain seq x y z
N MET A 1 5.57 -4.33 10.37
CA MET A 1 4.33 -5.13 10.18
C MET A 1 4.65 -6.61 9.98
N LEU A 2 5.11 -7.33 11.03
CA LEU A 2 5.64 -8.70 10.90
C LEU A 2 4.57 -9.80 10.72
N THR A 3 3.34 -9.55 11.17
CA THR A 3 2.20 -10.48 11.11
C THR A 3 0.95 -9.80 10.57
N GLU A 4 -0.05 -10.58 10.14
CA GLU A 4 -1.32 -10.09 9.59
C GLU A 4 -2.05 -9.16 10.57
N TYR A 5 -2.08 -9.52 11.86
CA TYR A 5 -2.65 -8.68 12.91
C TYR A 5 -1.93 -7.33 13.03
N ARG A 6 -0.59 -7.33 13.02
CA ARG A 6 0.20 -6.08 13.06
C ARG A 6 0.06 -5.25 11.79
N LEU A 7 -0.16 -5.89 10.64
CA LEU A 7 -0.44 -5.19 9.40
C LEU A 7 -1.77 -4.43 9.49
N TYR A 8 -2.81 -5.06 10.05
CA TYR A 8 -4.08 -4.40 10.31
C TYR A 8 -3.96 -3.20 11.23
N ASP A 9 -3.26 -3.34 12.36
CA ASP A 9 -3.02 -2.24 13.30
C ASP A 9 -2.38 -1.03 12.61
N GLU A 10 -1.28 -1.25 11.87
CA GLU A 10 -0.49 -0.18 11.26
C GLU A 10 -1.22 0.49 10.09
N PHE A 11 -1.96 -0.27 9.27
CA PHE A 11 -2.77 0.32 8.19
C PHE A 11 -3.96 1.10 8.74
N ALA A 12 -4.68 0.54 9.72
CA ALA A 12 -5.79 1.23 10.34
C ALA A 12 -5.34 2.53 11.01
N ALA A 13 -4.20 2.50 11.70
CA ALA A 13 -3.60 3.69 12.30
C ALA A 13 -3.05 4.67 11.26
N GLY A 14 -2.33 4.22 10.25
CA GLY A 14 -1.69 5.09 9.25
C GLY A 14 -2.69 5.76 8.31
N LEU A 15 -3.74 5.04 7.91
CA LEU A 15 -4.76 5.51 6.96
C LEU A 15 -6.05 5.97 7.64
N GLN A 16 -6.10 5.92 8.97
CA GLN A 16 -7.26 6.33 9.77
C GLN A 16 -8.52 5.54 9.38
N PHE A 17 -8.42 4.21 9.29
CA PHE A 17 -9.59 3.36 9.07
C PHE A 17 -10.67 3.59 10.15
N PRO A 18 -11.95 3.34 9.85
CA PRO A 18 -13.04 3.61 10.78
C PRO A 18 -12.87 2.88 12.12
N TYR A 19 -13.40 3.46 13.21
CA TYR A 19 -13.32 2.87 14.55
C TYR A 19 -13.96 1.48 14.67
N TYR A 20 -14.82 1.11 13.71
CA TYR A 20 -15.48 -0.20 13.62
C TYR A 20 -14.76 -1.17 12.66
N PHE A 21 -13.52 -0.86 12.28
CA PHE A 21 -12.70 -1.72 11.42
C PHE A 21 -12.61 -3.14 12.00
N GLY A 22 -12.93 -4.13 11.16
CA GLY A 22 -13.16 -5.51 11.59
C GLY A 22 -11.91 -6.39 11.75
N GLU A 23 -10.70 -5.84 11.57
CA GLU A 23 -9.41 -6.53 11.73
C GLU A 23 -9.32 -7.90 11.00
N ASN A 24 -9.83 -7.94 9.78
CA ASN A 24 -9.78 -9.13 8.93
C ASN A 24 -9.62 -8.74 7.46
N ARG A 25 -9.30 -9.72 6.63
CA ARG A 25 -9.00 -9.52 5.21
C ARG A 25 -10.11 -8.82 4.43
N ALA A 26 -11.37 -9.16 4.69
CA ALA A 26 -12.50 -8.55 4.01
C ALA A 26 -12.66 -7.07 4.41
N ALA A 27 -12.56 -6.79 5.71
CA ALA A 27 -12.58 -5.41 6.20
C ALA A 27 -11.40 -4.59 5.66
N PHE A 28 -10.22 -5.19 5.54
CA PHE A 28 -9.05 -4.54 4.94
C PHE A 28 -9.28 -4.25 3.45
N ASP A 29 -9.73 -5.26 2.67
CA ASP A 29 -10.02 -5.12 1.23
C ASP A 29 -11.04 -4.00 0.97
N GLU A 30 -12.07 -3.88 1.82
CA GLU A 30 -13.05 -2.78 1.76
C GLU A 30 -12.39 -1.43 2.08
N CYS A 31 -11.74 -1.30 3.24
CA CYS A 31 -11.20 -0.01 3.69
C CYS A 31 -10.07 0.50 2.79
N ILE A 32 -9.20 -0.36 2.25
CA ILE A 32 -8.09 0.11 1.40
C ILE A 32 -8.56 0.57 0.01
N SER A 33 -9.73 0.09 -0.42
CA SER A 33 -10.34 0.44 -1.71
C SER A 33 -11.26 1.67 -1.62
N ASP A 34 -11.77 1.98 -0.43
CA ASP A 34 -12.65 3.12 -0.17
C ASP A 34 -12.45 3.64 1.26
N PHE A 35 -12.00 4.90 1.39
CA PHE A 35 -11.86 5.58 2.69
C PHE A 35 -13.15 6.27 3.16
N GLY A 36 -14.28 5.99 2.50
CA GLY A 36 -15.58 6.58 2.80
C GLY A 36 -15.60 8.08 2.52
N GLU A 37 -15.91 8.88 3.54
CA GLU A 37 -16.02 10.33 3.41
C GLU A 37 -14.66 11.07 3.44
N GLN A 38 -13.54 10.36 3.62
CA GLN A 38 -12.22 10.98 3.69
C GLN A 38 -11.76 11.51 2.32
N GLU A 39 -11.42 12.80 2.25
CA GLU A 39 -10.88 13.41 1.04
C GLU A 39 -9.41 13.01 0.81
N VAL A 40 -9.12 12.41 -0.35
CA VAL A 40 -7.76 11.97 -0.74
C VAL A 40 -7.05 12.96 -1.69
N GLY A 41 -7.63 14.14 -1.93
CA GLY A 41 -7.05 15.16 -2.80
C GLY A 41 -6.70 14.62 -4.20
N ASN A 42 -5.41 14.60 -4.54
CA ASN A 42 -4.93 14.14 -5.84
C ASN A 42 -4.76 12.62 -5.95
N GLY A 43 -4.93 11.86 -4.87
CA GLY A 43 -4.86 10.41 -4.86
C GLY A 43 -4.29 9.86 -3.56
N VAL A 44 -4.16 8.54 -3.50
CA VAL A 44 -3.71 7.84 -2.30
C VAL A 44 -2.22 7.54 -2.43
N SER A 45 -1.45 7.91 -1.41
CA SER A 45 -0.06 7.49 -1.28
C SER A 45 0.11 6.74 0.04
N VAL A 46 0.58 5.49 -0.06
CA VAL A 46 0.90 4.66 1.10
C VAL A 46 2.42 4.49 1.12
N THR A 47 3.03 4.92 2.22
CA THR A 47 4.46 4.73 2.46
C THR A 47 4.65 3.66 3.51
N ILE A 48 5.45 2.65 3.20
CA ILE A 48 5.79 1.57 4.13
C ILE A 48 7.29 1.61 4.41
N THR A 49 7.65 1.81 5.67
CA THR A 49 9.02 1.62 6.17
C THR A 49 9.25 0.16 6.56
N ASP A 50 10.52 -0.25 6.60
CA ASP A 50 10.93 -1.63 6.93
C ASP A 50 10.17 -2.65 6.06
N SER A 51 10.08 -2.36 4.77
CA SER A 51 9.23 -3.09 3.83
C SER A 51 9.67 -4.54 3.58
N ASP A 52 10.91 -4.87 3.92
CA ASP A 52 11.48 -6.22 3.98
C ASP A 52 10.87 -7.07 5.12
N LEU A 53 10.28 -6.43 6.14
CA LEU A 53 9.70 -7.10 7.29
C LEU A 53 8.21 -7.44 7.13
N ILE A 54 7.57 -7.02 6.04
CA ILE A 54 6.12 -7.19 5.86
C ILE A 54 5.75 -8.67 5.85
N LEU A 55 4.94 -9.09 6.84
CA LEU A 55 4.40 -10.44 7.00
C LEU A 55 5.49 -11.54 7.05
N ARG A 56 6.71 -11.18 7.48
CA ARG A 56 7.85 -12.11 7.52
C ARG A 56 7.65 -13.29 8.47
N ASP A 57 6.87 -13.11 9.54
CA ASP A 57 6.60 -14.16 10.53
C ASP A 57 5.38 -15.02 10.15
N ASP A 58 4.73 -14.71 9.02
CA ASP A 58 3.57 -15.39 8.49
C ASP A 58 3.92 -16.33 7.31
N SER A 59 2.97 -17.18 6.94
CA SER A 59 3.11 -17.98 5.71
C SER A 59 3.00 -17.12 4.45
N ALA A 60 3.36 -17.66 3.29
CA ALA A 60 3.26 -16.94 2.00
C ALA A 60 1.82 -16.54 1.59
N LYS A 61 0.78 -17.11 2.22
CA LYS A 61 -0.62 -16.85 1.88
C LYS A 61 -1.07 -15.42 2.27
N PRO A 62 -0.86 -14.95 3.53
CA PRO A 62 -1.05 -13.55 3.90
C PRO A 62 -0.41 -12.55 2.95
N PHE A 63 0.87 -12.73 2.60
CA PHE A 63 1.55 -11.78 1.70
C PHE A 63 0.93 -11.75 0.29
N SER A 64 0.60 -12.92 -0.26
CA SER A 64 -0.11 -13.03 -1.54
C SER A 64 -1.45 -12.27 -1.53
N TRP A 65 -2.23 -12.44 -0.45
CA TRP A 65 -3.50 -11.73 -0.28
C TRP A 65 -3.27 -10.22 -0.19
N PHE A 66 -2.30 -9.78 0.62
CA PHE A 66 -2.00 -8.36 0.82
C PHE A 66 -1.62 -7.66 -0.50
N VAL A 67 -0.70 -8.25 -1.28
CA VAL A 67 -0.33 -7.71 -2.60
C VAL A 67 -1.54 -7.63 -3.53
N ARG A 68 -2.39 -8.67 -3.55
CA ARG A 68 -3.63 -8.66 -4.34
C ARG A 68 -4.57 -7.53 -3.90
N SER A 69 -4.74 -7.35 -2.59
CA SER A 69 -5.59 -6.31 -2.02
C SER A 69 -5.16 -4.91 -2.46
N LEU A 70 -3.86 -4.59 -2.34
CA LEU A 70 -3.30 -3.31 -2.79
C LEU A 70 -3.47 -3.09 -4.30
N ARG A 71 -3.33 -4.15 -5.11
CA ARG A 71 -3.55 -4.07 -6.56
C ARG A 71 -5.01 -3.77 -6.88
N THR A 72 -5.94 -4.46 -6.23
CA THR A 72 -7.38 -4.22 -6.40
C THR A 72 -7.75 -2.80 -5.98
N ALA A 73 -7.21 -2.30 -4.86
CA ALA A 73 -7.38 -0.89 -4.51
C ALA A 73 -6.84 0.04 -5.61
N GLY A 74 -5.66 -0.23 -6.15
CA GLY A 74 -5.11 0.56 -7.24
C GLY A 74 -5.99 0.58 -8.50
N GLU A 75 -6.61 -0.56 -8.83
CA GLU A 75 -7.58 -0.65 -9.93
C GLU A 75 -8.83 0.18 -9.63
N ILE A 76 -9.42 0.06 -8.44
CA ILE A 76 -10.62 0.79 -8.01
C ILE A 76 -10.37 2.30 -7.96
N TRP A 77 -9.26 2.73 -7.33
CA TRP A 77 -8.89 4.14 -7.29
C TRP A 77 -8.61 4.68 -8.69
N GLY A 78 -7.96 3.88 -9.54
CA GLY A 78 -7.63 4.21 -10.93
C GLY A 78 -8.83 4.25 -11.89
N GLU A 79 -10.00 3.77 -11.46
CA GLU A 79 -11.25 3.87 -12.22
C GLU A 79 -12.01 5.16 -11.86
N LYS A 80 -12.58 5.80 -12.88
CA LYS A 80 -13.48 6.93 -12.71
C LYS A 80 -14.87 6.42 -12.33
N ILE A 81 -15.48 7.02 -11.32
CA ILE A 81 -16.89 6.85 -10.98
C ILE A 81 -17.66 8.03 -11.59
N ASP A 82 -18.57 7.73 -12.53
CA ASP A 82 -19.37 8.70 -13.29
C ASP A 82 -20.84 8.22 -13.33
N GLU A 83 -21.43 8.06 -12.14
CA GLU A 83 -22.79 7.57 -11.96
C GLU A 83 -23.82 8.70 -11.93
N LYS A 84 -23.38 9.95 -12.15
CA LYS A 84 -24.14 11.20 -12.04
C LYS A 84 -24.67 11.42 -10.63
N GLN A 85 -23.87 11.04 -9.65
CA GLN A 85 -24.17 11.17 -8.24
C GLN A 85 -23.27 12.23 -7.59
N PHE A 86 -23.63 12.68 -6.39
CA PHE A 86 -22.81 13.68 -5.68
C PHE A 86 -21.46 13.12 -5.21
N TRP A 87 -21.31 11.79 -5.20
CA TRP A 87 -20.07 11.07 -4.85
C TRP A 87 -19.26 10.63 -6.08
N ASP A 88 -19.60 11.11 -7.28
CA ASP A 88 -18.78 10.87 -8.47
C ASP A 88 -17.34 11.35 -8.25
N ARG A 89 -16.37 10.58 -8.76
CA ARG A 89 -14.94 10.82 -8.54
C ARG A 89 -14.16 10.50 -9.80
N ASP A 90 -13.28 11.40 -10.21
CA ASP A 90 -12.28 11.11 -11.25
C ASP A 90 -11.34 9.98 -10.81
N ALA A 91 -10.75 9.27 -11.77
CA ALA A 91 -9.66 8.34 -11.51
C ALA A 91 -8.54 9.01 -10.69
N LYS A 92 -8.05 8.32 -9.66
CA LYS A 92 -7.01 8.78 -8.74
C LYS A 92 -5.88 7.75 -8.71
N PRO A 93 -4.61 8.18 -8.71
CA PRO A 93 -3.50 7.28 -8.50
C PRO A 93 -3.55 6.70 -7.08
N PHE A 94 -3.19 5.42 -6.95
CA PHE A 94 -2.85 4.75 -5.70
C PHE A 94 -1.39 4.35 -5.79
N ILE A 95 -0.52 5.02 -5.03
CA ILE A 95 0.92 4.86 -5.12
C ILE A 95 1.42 4.23 -3.84
N LEU A 96 2.13 3.12 -3.98
CA LEU A 96 2.85 2.49 -2.89
C LEU A 96 4.34 2.87 -2.97
N THR A 97 4.91 3.34 -1.87
CA THR A 97 6.34 3.59 -1.74
C THR A 97 6.91 2.70 -0.64
N LEU A 98 7.91 1.91 -1.00
CA LEU A 98 8.55 0.94 -0.11
C LEU A 98 9.93 1.47 0.27
N PHE A 99 10.16 1.62 1.57
CA PHE A 99 11.46 1.93 2.14
C PHE A 99 12.01 0.70 2.86
N SER A 100 13.29 0.43 2.64
CA SER A 100 14.09 -0.57 3.34
C SER A 100 15.53 -0.08 3.40
N GLU A 101 16.40 -0.78 4.12
CA GLU A 101 17.84 -0.59 3.94
C GLU A 101 18.23 -0.98 2.49
N GLU A 102 19.33 -0.39 1.99
CA GLU A 102 19.81 -0.63 0.62
C GLU A 102 20.16 -2.12 0.40
N ASP A 103 20.77 -2.74 1.42
CA ASP A 103 21.15 -4.16 1.40
C ASP A 103 19.93 -5.10 1.28
N ASP A 104 18.73 -4.64 1.66
CA ASP A 104 17.48 -5.41 1.60
C ASP A 104 16.72 -5.24 0.29
N PHE A 105 17.13 -4.31 -0.58
CA PHE A 105 16.47 -4.06 -1.87
C PHE A 105 16.29 -5.33 -2.73
N PRO A 106 17.29 -6.23 -2.86
CA PRO A 106 17.11 -7.48 -3.60
C PRO A 106 16.02 -8.39 -3.01
N THR A 107 15.91 -8.43 -1.68
CA THR A 107 14.88 -9.21 -0.97
C THR A 107 13.49 -8.64 -1.25
N VAL A 108 13.33 -7.32 -1.07
CA VAL A 108 12.07 -6.62 -1.36
C VAL A 108 11.68 -6.83 -2.83
N LYS A 109 12.59 -6.58 -3.77
CA LYS A 109 12.34 -6.77 -5.20
C LYS A 109 11.94 -8.21 -5.54
N SER A 110 12.64 -9.20 -4.98
CA SER A 110 12.31 -10.61 -5.23
C SER A 110 10.95 -10.99 -4.63
N GLN A 111 10.66 -10.56 -3.40
CA GLN A 111 9.43 -10.90 -2.69
C GLN A 111 8.22 -10.33 -3.42
N TRP A 112 8.24 -9.03 -3.74
CA TRP A 112 7.14 -8.36 -4.44
C TRP A 112 7.04 -8.80 -5.92
N GLY A 113 8.19 -9.03 -6.57
CA GLY A 113 8.27 -9.54 -7.93
C GLY A 113 7.65 -10.92 -8.10
N ALA A 114 7.75 -11.79 -7.09
CA ALA A 114 7.09 -13.11 -7.09
C ALA A 114 5.55 -13.02 -7.21
N TYR A 115 4.95 -11.86 -6.92
CA TYR A 115 3.53 -11.58 -7.05
C TYR A 115 3.20 -10.60 -8.19
N GLY A 116 4.13 -10.46 -9.14
CA GLY A 116 3.93 -9.67 -10.36
C GLY A 116 3.88 -8.17 -10.13
N VAL A 117 4.56 -7.68 -9.10
CA VAL A 117 4.79 -6.25 -8.85
C VAL A 117 6.20 -5.91 -9.31
N ASP A 118 6.32 -4.97 -10.24
CA ASP A 118 7.62 -4.45 -10.66
C ASP A 118 8.08 -3.37 -9.68
N VAL A 119 9.07 -3.70 -8.85
CA VAL A 119 9.65 -2.76 -7.89
C VAL A 119 10.73 -1.95 -8.59
N ILE A 120 10.46 -0.67 -8.78
CA ILE A 120 11.37 0.29 -9.40
C ILE A 120 12.24 0.90 -8.29
N GLU A 121 13.55 0.80 -8.45
CA GLU A 121 14.50 1.50 -7.59
C GLU A 121 14.40 3.00 -7.82
N ALA A 122 14.25 3.78 -6.74
CA ALA A 122 14.29 5.22 -6.85
C ALA A 122 15.72 5.65 -7.25
N PRO A 123 15.87 6.64 -8.15
CA PRO A 123 17.20 7.11 -8.53
C PRO A 123 17.95 7.66 -7.31
N THR A 124 19.14 7.13 -7.03
CA THR A 124 20.02 7.66 -5.98
C THR A 124 20.45 9.08 -6.39
N PRO A 125 20.15 10.11 -5.58
CA PRO A 125 20.62 11.46 -5.90
C PRO A 125 22.15 11.47 -5.90
N PRO A 126 22.81 12.15 -6.86
CA PRO A 126 24.27 12.19 -6.92
C PRO A 126 24.82 12.80 -5.62
N SER A 127 25.89 12.19 -5.08
CA SER A 127 26.54 12.59 -3.83
C SER A 127 27.02 14.04 -3.81
N SER A 128 27.21 14.66 -4.98
CA SER A 128 27.53 16.08 -5.13
C SER A 128 26.42 17.03 -4.68
N LEU A 129 25.18 16.55 -4.47
CA LEU A 129 24.08 17.35 -3.93
C LEU A 129 24.11 17.46 -2.39
N TYR A 130 24.93 16.63 -1.72
CA TYR A 130 25.04 16.57 -0.26
C TYR A 130 26.43 16.99 0.24
N SER A 131 27.29 17.51 -0.64
CA SER A 131 28.57 18.10 -0.27
C SER A 131 28.35 19.60 -0.07
N GLU A 132 28.46 20.07 1.18
CA GLU A 132 28.51 21.52 1.50
C GLU A 132 29.80 22.18 0.99
#